data_AF-A0A497JTQ1-F1
#
_entry.id   AF-A0A497JTQ1-F1
#
_cell.length_a   1.000
_cell.length_b   1.000
_cell.length_c   1.000
_cell.angle_alpha   90.00
_cell.angle_beta   90.00
_cell.angle_gamma   90.00
#
_symmetry.space_group_name_H-M   'P 1'
#
loop_
_entity.id
_entity.type
_entity.pdbx_description
1 polymer ?
#
loop_
_entity_poly.entity_id
_entity_poly.type
_entity_poly.pdbx_seq_one_letter_code
_entity_poly.pdbx_strand_id
1 'polypeptide(L)'
;MCDCYIDYCASCKRPIPMHLGDYRTKRFEIQVFCYECWKLAKRHYKGKRYVVWSIHDAPSHIKESCPLLYRREMKYIGERIVVVPLTDNAWKNRMANHPNLLLSMKAHVVGGEV
;
A
#
# COMPACT_ATOMS: atom_id res chain seq x y z
N MET A 1 10.74 -14.68 -6.58
CA MET A 1 9.84 -15.00 -5.44
C MET A 1 9.48 -13.66 -4.83
N CYS A 2 8.19 -13.34 -4.77
CA CYS A 2 7.71 -12.05 -4.28
C CYS A 2 7.45 -12.11 -2.77
N ASP A 3 7.78 -11.06 -2.01
CA ASP A 3 7.46 -10.98 -0.57
C ASP A 3 6.04 -10.41 -0.39
N CYS A 4 5.05 -11.29 -0.54
CA CYS A 4 3.65 -11.00 -0.29
C CYS A 4 3.26 -11.42 1.14
N TYR A 5 2.69 -10.52 1.92
CA TYR A 5 2.28 -10.80 3.30
C TYR A 5 1.07 -9.96 3.73
N ILE A 6 0.49 -10.28 4.88
CA ILE A 6 -0.50 -9.43 5.53
C ILE A 6 0.22 -8.55 6.55
N ASP A 7 0.15 -7.25 6.32
CA ASP A 7 0.50 -6.24 7.32
C ASP A 7 -0.77 -5.70 7.97
N TYR A 8 -0.62 -4.87 8.98
CA TYR A 8 -1.72 -4.33 9.76
C TYR A 8 -1.60 -2.82 9.86
N CYS A 9 -2.72 -2.12 9.66
CA CYS A 9 -2.78 -0.69 9.90
C CYS A 9 -2.19 -0.39 11.28
N ALA A 10 -1.17 0.45 11.34
CA ALA A 10 -0.44 0.69 12.57
C ALA A 10 -1.31 1.23 13.72
N SER A 11 -2.42 1.90 13.37
CA SER A 11 -3.40 2.44 14.32
C SER A 11 -4.52 1.44 14.64
N CYS A 12 -5.41 1.11 13.69
CA CYS A 12 -6.60 0.30 13.98
C CYS A 12 -6.41 -1.22 13.81
N LYS A 13 -5.21 -1.68 13.43
CA LYS A 13 -4.88 -3.10 13.21
C LYS A 13 -5.74 -3.82 12.16
N ARG A 14 -6.44 -3.10 11.28
CA ARG A 14 -7.09 -3.75 10.13
C ARG A 14 -6.04 -4.40 9.21
N PRO A 15 -6.30 -5.61 8.68
CA PRO A 15 -5.36 -6.29 7.80
C PRO A 15 -5.28 -5.60 6.43
N ILE A 16 -4.07 -5.48 5.90
CA ILE A 16 -3.75 -4.90 4.60
C ILE A 16 -2.82 -5.89 3.87
N PRO A 17 -3.24 -6.46 2.73
CA PRO A 17 -2.35 -7.30 1.93
C PRO A 17 -1.27 -6.42 1.30
N MET A 18 0.00 -6.78 1.47
CA MET A 18 1.15 -5.99 1.05
C MET A 18 2.12 -6.81 0.21
N HIS A 19 2.78 -6.13 -0.71
CA HIS A 19 3.91 -6.60 -1.51
C HIS A 19 5.13 -5.72 -1.20
N LEU A 20 6.30 -6.34 -0.95
CA LEU A 20 7.58 -5.67 -0.73
C LEU A 20 8.58 -6.04 -1.80
N GLY A 21 8.59 -5.27 -2.90
CA GLY A 21 9.57 -5.24 -3.98
C GLY A 21 10.67 -6.30 -4.01
N ASP A 22 10.30 -7.57 -4.09
CA ASP A 22 11.19 -8.73 -4.12
C ASP A 22 12.37 -8.67 -3.13
N TYR A 23 12.06 -8.47 -1.84
CA TYR A 23 13.04 -8.43 -0.72
C TYR A 23 14.00 -7.23 -0.73
N ARG A 24 13.81 -6.23 -1.61
CA ARG A 24 14.59 -4.97 -1.57
C ARG A 24 14.26 -4.10 -0.36
N THR A 25 13.10 -4.32 0.25
CA THR A 25 12.64 -3.65 1.46
C THR A 25 12.30 -4.71 2.51
N LYS A 26 12.78 -4.55 3.74
CA LYS A 26 12.37 -5.40 4.87
C LYS A 26 11.10 -4.86 5.52
N ARG A 27 10.29 -5.73 6.11
CA ARG A 27 8.98 -5.37 6.71
C ARG A 27 9.06 -4.27 7.76
N PHE A 28 10.10 -4.24 8.60
CA PHE A 28 10.29 -3.20 9.61
C PHE A 28 10.64 -1.83 9.03
N GLU A 29 10.99 -1.75 7.75
CA GLU A 29 11.37 -0.49 7.10
C GLU A 29 10.17 0.30 6.59
N ILE A 30 8.96 -0.25 6.69
CA ILE A 30 7.74 0.47 6.36
C ILE A 30 6.73 0.38 7.50
N GLN A 31 5.80 1.32 7.50
CA GLN A 31 4.60 1.26 8.31
C GLN A 31 3.39 1.56 7.42
N VAL A 32 2.35 0.75 7.54
CA VAL A 32 1.14 0.89 6.73
C VAL A 32 -0.02 1.47 7.54
N PHE A 33 -0.83 2.30 6.90
CA PHE A 33 -2.03 2.88 7.48
C PHE A 33 -3.21 2.75 6.52
N CYS A 34 -4.39 2.53 7.09
CA CYS A 34 -5.61 2.88 6.39
C CYS A 34 -5.71 4.39 6.25
N TYR A 35 -6.40 4.86 5.20
CA TYR A 35 -6.51 6.30 4.96
C TYR A 35 -7.19 7.06 6.11
N GLU A 36 -8.20 6.45 6.73
CA GLU A 36 -8.92 7.05 7.86
C GLU A 36 -8.01 7.31 9.06
N CYS A 37 -7.25 6.30 9.48
CA CYS A 37 -6.26 6.46 10.55
C CYS A 37 -5.12 7.40 10.12
N TRP A 38 -4.71 7.38 8.84
CA TRP A 38 -3.66 8.27 8.36
C TRP A 38 -4.05 9.74 8.49
N LYS A 39 -5.31 10.12 8.22
CA LYS A 39 -5.79 11.51 8.40
C LYS A 39 -5.55 12.06 9.81
N LEU A 40 -5.55 11.18 10.81
CA LEU A 40 -5.25 11.51 12.20
C LEU A 40 -3.74 11.43 12.48
N ALA A 41 -3.11 10.30 12.13
CA ALA A 41 -1.69 10.06 12.38
C ALA A 41 -0.77 11.12 11.72
N LYS A 42 -1.13 11.59 10.51
CA LYS A 42 -0.36 12.59 9.78
C LYS A 42 -0.21 13.92 10.53
N ARG A 43 -1.11 14.23 11.48
CA ARG A 43 -1.04 15.47 12.30
C ARG A 43 0.16 15.45 13.25
N HIS A 44 0.60 14.25 13.64
CA HIS A 44 1.75 14.04 14.53
C HIS A 44 2.98 13.50 13.78
N TYR A 45 2.82 13.14 12.51
CA TYR A 45 3.90 12.67 11.68
C TYR A 45 4.83 13.83 11.32
N LYS A 46 6.06 13.80 11.87
CA LYS A 46 7.10 14.82 11.61
C LYS A 46 7.90 14.56 10.33
N GLY A 47 7.77 13.36 9.76
CA GLY A 47 8.42 13.03 8.49
C GLY A 47 7.72 13.73 7.32
N LYS A 48 8.36 13.69 6.15
CA LYS A 48 7.81 14.30 4.93
C LYS A 48 7.44 13.28 3.86
N ARG A 49 7.88 12.03 4.00
CA ARG A 49 7.87 11.00 2.96
C ARG A 49 6.77 9.98 3.20
N TYR A 50 5.88 9.78 2.24
CA TYR A 50 4.93 8.66 2.23
C TYR A 50 4.35 8.47 0.84
N VAL A 51 3.77 7.29 0.58
CA VAL A 51 3.05 7.00 -0.66
C VAL A 51 1.60 6.70 -0.32
N VAL A 52 0.68 7.34 -1.04
CA VAL A 52 -0.75 7.03 -0.99
C VAL A 52 -1.09 6.19 -2.21
N TRP A 53 -1.51 4.95 -2.00
CA TRP A 53 -2.00 4.06 -3.03
C TRP A 53 -3.52 4.17 -3.11
N SER A 54 -4.03 4.71 -4.21
CA SER A 54 -5.46 4.72 -4.52
C SER A 54 -5.84 3.46 -5.29
N ILE A 55 -6.88 2.78 -4.81
CA ILE A 55 -7.30 1.48 -5.34
C ILE A 55 -8.54 1.69 -6.22
N HIS A 56 -8.47 1.20 -7.45
CA HIS A 56 -9.49 1.33 -8.49
C HIS A 56 -9.94 -0.05 -8.96
N ASP A 57 -11.02 -0.12 -9.72
CA ASP A 57 -11.47 -1.38 -10.29
C ASP A 57 -10.42 -2.00 -11.23
N ALA A 58 -10.41 -3.32 -11.33
CA ALA A 58 -9.57 -4.06 -12.25
C ALA A 58 -10.13 -3.97 -13.70
N PRO A 59 -9.28 -4.07 -14.73
CA PRO A 59 -9.72 -4.22 -16.11
C PRO A 59 -10.56 -5.48 -16.32
N SER A 60 -11.52 -5.48 -17.26
CA SER A 60 -12.45 -6.61 -17.49
C SER A 60 -11.74 -7.94 -17.72
N HIS A 61 -10.70 -7.97 -18.56
CA HIS A 61 -9.95 -9.20 -18.84
C HIS A 61 -9.31 -9.82 -17.59
N ILE A 62 -8.89 -9.00 -16.62
CA ILE A 62 -8.33 -9.48 -15.34
C ILE A 62 -9.43 -10.07 -14.46
N LYS A 63 -10.60 -9.41 -14.41
CA LYS A 63 -11.78 -9.88 -13.66
C LYS A 63 -12.26 -11.23 -14.17
N GLU A 64 -12.30 -11.41 -15.49
CA GLU A 64 -12.70 -12.65 -16.16
C GLU A 64 -11.68 -13.78 -15.94
N SER A 65 -10.39 -13.45 -15.92
CA SER A 65 -9.32 -14.44 -15.69
C SER A 65 -9.25 -14.93 -14.24
N CYS A 66 -9.55 -14.05 -13.27
CA CYS A 66 -9.40 -14.33 -11.84
C CYS A 66 -10.67 -13.96 -11.02
N PRO A 67 -11.85 -14.52 -11.34
CA PRO A 67 -13.13 -14.04 -10.81
C PRO A 67 -13.28 -14.24 -9.29
N LEU A 68 -12.74 -15.33 -8.74
CA LEU A 68 -12.78 -15.60 -7.30
C LEU A 68 -11.92 -14.60 -6.49
N LEU A 69 -10.73 -14.28 -7.00
CA LEU A 69 -9.84 -13.32 -6.36
C LEU A 69 -10.43 -11.91 -6.43
N TYR A 70 -10.98 -11.53 -7.59
CA TYR A 70 -11.68 -10.26 -7.76
C TYR A 70 -12.83 -10.08 -6.75
N ARG A 71 -13.72 -11.08 -6.59
CA ARG A 71 -14.83 -11.02 -5.62
C ARG A 71 -14.36 -10.83 -4.18
N ARG A 72 -13.20 -11.39 -3.81
CA ARG A 72 -12.62 -11.23 -2.47
C ARG A 72 -12.07 -9.83 -2.24
N GLU A 73 -11.56 -9.19 -3.29
CA GLU A 73 -10.82 -7.94 -3.22
C GLU A 73 -11.63 -6.71 -3.59
N MET A 74 -12.78 -6.84 -4.27
CA MET A 74 -13.61 -5.71 -4.69
C MET A 74 -14.02 -4.77 -3.54
N LYS A 75 -14.01 -5.24 -2.29
CA LYS A 75 -14.21 -4.43 -1.08
C LYS A 75 -13.17 -3.30 -0.89
N TYR A 76 -12.01 -3.40 -1.55
CA TYR A 76 -10.96 -2.39 -1.50
C TYR A 76 -11.12 -1.31 -2.59
N ILE A 77 -12.07 -1.45 -3.53
CA ILE A 77 -12.29 -0.45 -4.58
C ILE A 77 -12.70 0.88 -3.93
N GLY A 78 -12.02 1.96 -4.32
CA GLY A 78 -12.22 3.30 -3.75
C GLY A 78 -11.45 3.54 -2.44
N GLU A 79 -10.86 2.51 -1.84
CA GLU A 79 -10.00 2.69 -0.68
C GLU A 79 -8.66 3.35 -1.04
N ARG A 80 -8.02 3.90 -0.01
CA ARG A 80 -6.64 4.38 -0.06
C ARG A 80 -5.82 3.73 1.05
N ILE A 81 -4.62 3.28 0.72
CA ILE A 81 -3.63 2.78 1.67
C ILE A 81 -2.45 3.72 1.69
N VAL A 82 -1.91 3.99 2.87
CA VAL A 82 -0.70 4.81 3.02
C VAL A 82 0.44 3.95 3.48
N VAL A 83 1.56 4.04 2.76
CA VAL A 83 2.82 3.37 3.08
C VAL A 83 3.82 4.44 3.47
N VAL A 84 4.27 4.39 4.72
CA VAL A 84 5.24 5.30 5.30
C VAL A 84 6.58 4.59 5.34
N PRO A 85 7.61 5.04 4.60
CA PRO A 85 8.97 4.55 4.78
C PRO A 85 9.53 4.99 6.13
N LEU A 86 10.16 4.08 6.84
CA LEU A 86 10.90 4.33 8.08
C LEU A 86 12.42 4.43 7.82
N THR A 87 12.89 4.01 6.65
CA THR A 87 14.28 4.08 6.23
C THR A 87 14.44 4.71 4.85
N ASP A 88 15.64 5.19 4.52
CA ASP A 88 15.95 5.67 3.17
C ASP A 88 15.90 4.54 2.13
N ASN A 89 16.21 3.30 2.51
CA ASN A 89 16.11 2.16 1.61
C ASN A 89 14.65 1.88 1.21
N ALA A 90 13.72 1.88 2.16
CA ALA A 90 12.29 1.78 1.86
C ALA A 90 11.79 2.94 0.98
N TRP A 91 12.35 4.15 1.17
CA TRP A 91 12.00 5.29 0.34
C TRP A 91 12.53 5.18 -1.10
N LYS A 92 13.77 4.72 -1.28
CA LYS A 92 14.35 4.44 -2.60
C LYS A 92 13.50 3.43 -3.37
N ASN A 93 13.00 2.41 -2.67
CA ASN A 93 12.16 1.35 -3.24
C ASN A 93 10.64 1.59 -3.11
N ARG A 94 10.20 2.81 -2.80
CA ARG A 94 8.80 3.15 -2.43
C ARG A 94 7.73 2.65 -3.40
N MET A 95 8.03 2.63 -4.70
CA MET A 95 7.08 2.22 -5.74
C MET A 95 6.83 0.70 -5.74
N ALA A 96 7.75 -0.07 -5.19
CA ALA A 96 7.64 -1.51 -5.07
C ALA A 96 6.95 -1.95 -3.76
N ASN A 97 6.69 -1.00 -2.85
CA ASN A 97 6.02 -1.23 -1.57
C ASN A 97 4.54 -0.81 -1.70
N HIS A 98 3.68 -1.75 -2.09
CA HIS A 98 2.28 -1.46 -2.44
C HIS A 98 1.33 -2.54 -1.92
N PRO A 99 0.01 -2.25 -1.85
CA PRO A 99 -0.96 -3.29 -1.56
C PRO A 99 -0.86 -4.44 -2.58
N ASN A 100 -0.91 -5.69 -2.11
CA ASN A 100 -0.88 -6.86 -2.98
C ASN A 100 -2.31 -7.23 -3.39
N LEU A 101 -2.83 -6.56 -4.42
CA LEU A 101 -4.18 -6.72 -4.93
C LEU A 101 -4.15 -6.93 -6.46
N LEU A 102 -5.13 -7.68 -6.96
CA LEU A 102 -5.46 -7.83 -8.39
C LEU A 102 -5.98 -6.53 -9.01
N LEU A 103 -6.44 -5.61 -8.17
CA LEU A 103 -7.05 -4.34 -8.53
C LEU A 103 -6.04 -3.33 -9.11
N SER A 104 -6.54 -2.42 -9.95
CA SER A 104 -5.73 -1.32 -10.47
C SER A 104 -5.34 -0.36 -9.34
N MET A 105 -4.09 0.10 -9.32
CA MET A 105 -3.61 0.99 -8.27
C MET A 105 -2.84 2.18 -8.85
N LYS A 106 -3.03 3.35 -8.25
CA LYS A 106 -2.29 4.58 -8.57
C LYS A 106 -1.56 5.09 -7.34
N ALA A 107 -0.25 5.26 -7.47
CA ALA A 107 0.57 5.87 -6.43
C ALA A 107 0.52 7.40 -6.50
N HIS A 108 0.39 8.03 -5.34
CA HIS A 108 0.64 9.46 -5.14
C HIS A 108 1.76 9.59 -4.10
N VAL A 109 2.93 10.02 -4.56
CA VAL A 109 4.13 10.17 -3.73
C VAL A 109 4.10 11.54 -3.05
N VAL A 110 4.31 11.57 -1.74
CA VAL A 110 4.40 12.80 -0.96
C VAL A 110 5.79 12.91 -0.34
N GLY A 111 6.41 14.07 -0.54
CA GLY A 111 7.74 14.42 -0.02
C GLY A 111 8.88 13.81 -0.81
N GLY A 112 9.27 14.47 -1.90
CA GLY A 112 10.51 14.23 -2.63
C GLY A 112 10.75 15.43 -3.54
N GLU A 113 12.01 15.84 -3.66
CA GLU A 113 12.44 16.76 -4.71
C GLU A 113 12.19 16.14 -6.10
N VAL A 114 11.94 17.01 -7.09
CA VAL A 114 12.00 16.67 -8.52
C VAL A 114 13.45 16.38 -8.87
#